data_AF-A0A1G2DXK3-F1
#
_entry.id   AF-A0A1G2DXK3-F1
#
_cell.length_a   1.000
_cell.length_b   1.000
_cell.length_c   1.000
_cell.angle_alpha   90.00
_cell.angle_beta   90.00
_cell.angle_gamma   90.00
#
_symmetry.space_group_name_H-M   'P 1'
#
loop_
_entity.id
_entity.type
_entity.pdbx_description
1 polymer ?
#
loop_
_entity_poly.entity_id
_entity_poly.type
_entity_poly.pdbx_seq_one_letter_code
_entity_poly.pdbx_strand_id
1 'polypeptide(L)'
;MNKITISLIITVILALVGVIGDFFIKLAGEGKKFIELKWFIIGFLIYAATAFGWFFVMKNIKLSTLSVFYAVSTVLFLTLISVFYFKEPLNIYEIIGIILAITSIVLLGKLA
;
A
#
# COMPACT_ATOMS: atom_id res chain seq x y z
N MET A 1 13.23 -7.58 19.68
CA MET A 1 12.49 -6.46 19.05
C MET A 1 11.19 -6.24 19.81
N ASN A 2 10.78 -4.98 20.00
CA ASN A 2 9.50 -4.66 20.64
C ASN A 2 8.33 -5.15 19.76
N LYS A 3 7.23 -5.65 20.36
CA LYS A 3 6.06 -6.18 19.61
C LYS A 3 5.46 -5.13 18.66
N ILE A 4 5.57 -3.86 19.04
CA ILE A 4 5.14 -2.71 18.24
C ILE A 4 5.99 -2.60 16.96
N THR A 5 7.32 -2.65 17.07
CA THR A 5 8.24 -2.59 15.92
C THR A 5 7.99 -3.71 14.92
N ILE A 6 7.76 -4.94 15.40
CA ILE A 6 7.45 -6.10 14.54
C ILE A 6 6.15 -5.86 13.76
N SER A 7 5.12 -5.37 14.44
CA SER A 7 3.81 -5.11 13.82
C SER A 7 3.86 -3.96 12.80
N LEU A 8 4.69 -2.93 13.04
CA LEU A 8 4.94 -1.86 12.06
C LEU A 8 5.65 -2.39 10.80
N ILE A 9 6.68 -3.23 10.97
CA ILE A 9 7.37 -3.85 9.84
C ILE A 9 6.39 -4.69 9.02
N ILE A 10 5.56 -5.51 9.68
CA ILE A 10 4.54 -6.31 8.99
C ILE A 10 3.54 -5.40 8.26
N THR A 11 3.18 -4.25 8.82
CA THR A 11 2.29 -3.28 8.15
C THR A 11 2.89 -2.77 6.84
N VAL A 12 4.18 -2.43 6.83
CA VAL A 12 4.87 -1.98 5.61
C VAL A 12 4.96 -3.11 4.58
N ILE A 13 5.25 -4.33 5.03
CA ILE A 13 5.26 -5.52 4.15
C ILE A 13 3.87 -5.75 3.55
N LEU A 14 2.80 -5.67 4.36
CA LEU A 14 1.43 -5.83 3.87
C LEU A 14 1.02 -4.71 2.91
N ALA A 15 1.46 -3.48 3.15
CA ALA A 15 1.27 -2.39 2.20
C ALA A 15 1.93 -2.72 0.85
N LEU A 16 3.19 -3.19 0.86
CA LEU A 16 3.89 -3.59 -0.35
C LEU A 16 3.17 -4.73 -1.09
N VAL A 17 2.74 -5.78 -0.37
CA VAL A 17 1.99 -6.90 -0.95
C VAL A 17 0.65 -6.44 -1.51
N GLY A 18 -0.06 -5.55 -0.82
CA GLY A 18 -1.31 -4.94 -1.28
C GLY A 18 -1.11 -4.17 -2.59
N VAL A 19 -0.05 -3.36 -2.64
CA VAL A 19 0.34 -2.61 -3.85
C VAL A 19 0.69 -3.53 -5.02
N ILE A 20 1.34 -4.68 -4.76
CA ILE A 20 1.57 -5.70 -5.80
C ILE A 20 0.23 -6.28 -6.30
N GLY A 21 -0.75 -6.48 -5.42
CA GLY A 21 -2.10 -6.85 -5.80
C GLY A 21 -2.77 -5.80 -6.69
N ASP A 22 -2.72 -4.53 -6.28
CA ASP A 22 -3.27 -3.40 -7.04
C ASP A 22 -2.62 -3.26 -8.42
N PHE A 23 -1.32 -3.50 -8.50
CA PHE A 23 -0.57 -3.53 -9.75
C PHE A 23 -1.13 -4.56 -10.74
N PHE A 24 -1.38 -5.79 -10.29
CA PHE A 24 -1.95 -6.83 -11.15
C PHE A 24 -3.42 -6.54 -11.51
N ILE A 25 -4.18 -5.92 -10.62
CA ILE A 25 -5.55 -5.47 -10.92
C ILE A 25 -5.52 -4.38 -12.00
N LYS A 26 -4.61 -3.41 -11.91
CA LYS A 26 -4.41 -2.38 -12.94
C LYS A 26 -4.03 -3.00 -14.28
N LEU A 27 -3.08 -3.94 -14.31
CA LEU A 27 -2.71 -4.69 -15.52
C LEU A 27 -3.89 -5.45 -16.14
N ALA A 28 -4.84 -5.92 -15.32
CA ALA A 28 -6.04 -6.60 -15.81
C ALA A 28 -6.94 -5.67 -16.64
N GLY A 29 -6.87 -4.36 -16.41
CA GLY A 29 -7.64 -3.33 -17.11
C GLY A 29 -6.96 -2.69 -18.33
N GLU A 30 -5.67 -2.97 -18.58
CA GLU A 30 -4.93 -2.37 -19.71
C GLU A 30 -5.05 -3.16 -21.03
N GLY A 31 -5.63 -4.36 -20.98
CA GLY A 31 -5.79 -5.23 -22.15
C GLY A 31 -6.87 -4.74 -23.13
N LYS A 32 -6.99 -5.44 -24.28
CA LYS A 32 -8.06 -5.19 -25.26
C LYS A 32 -9.43 -5.65 -24.77
N LYS A 33 -9.46 -6.58 -23.82
CA LYS A 33 -10.69 -7.08 -23.21
C LYS A 33 -11.10 -6.17 -22.06
N PHE A 34 -12.39 -6.20 -21.72
CA PHE A 34 -12.92 -5.50 -20.56
C PHE A 34 -12.17 -5.87 -19.26
N ILE A 35 -11.85 -7.15 -19.07
CA ILE A 35 -11.00 -7.65 -17.98
C ILE A 35 -10.11 -8.78 -18.52
N GLU A 36 -8.79 -8.65 -18.38
CA GLU A 36 -7.86 -9.78 -18.56
C GLU A 36 -7.85 -10.65 -17.30
N LEU A 37 -8.68 -11.71 -17.34
CA LEU A 37 -8.99 -12.57 -16.20
C LEU A 37 -7.76 -13.16 -15.50
N LYS A 38 -6.69 -13.46 -16.26
CA LYS A 38 -5.43 -13.99 -15.71
C LYS A 38 -4.82 -13.02 -14.69
N TRP A 39 -4.68 -11.74 -15.04
CA TRP A 39 -4.10 -10.73 -14.16
C TRP A 39 -5.02 -10.39 -13.00
N PHE A 40 -6.33 -10.36 -13.26
CA PHE A 40 -7.33 -10.13 -12.23
C PHE A 40 -7.29 -11.20 -11.15
N ILE A 41 -7.23 -12.49 -11.51
CA ILE A 41 -7.17 -13.60 -10.53
C ILE A 41 -5.88 -13.51 -9.70
N ILE A 42 -4.73 -13.21 -10.33
CA ILE A 42 -3.46 -13.07 -9.62
C ILE A 42 -3.54 -11.92 -8.61
N GLY A 43 -3.98 -10.74 -9.04
CA GLY A 43 -4.15 -9.57 -8.18
C GLY A 43 -5.13 -9.83 -7.05
N PHE A 44 -6.27 -10.46 -7.35
CA PHE A 44 -7.28 -10.85 -6.37
C PHE A 44 -6.75 -11.79 -5.29
N LEU A 45 -6.02 -12.85 -5.68
CA LEU A 45 -5.47 -13.81 -4.71
C LEU A 45 -4.43 -13.16 -3.79
N ILE A 46 -3.56 -12.30 -4.35
CA ILE A 46 -2.57 -11.55 -3.57
C ILE A 46 -3.27 -10.60 -2.59
N TYR A 47 -4.25 -9.84 -3.08
CA TYR A 47 -5.00 -8.90 -2.26
C TYR A 47 -5.77 -9.62 -1.14
N ALA A 48 -6.46 -10.72 -1.45
CA ALA A 48 -7.17 -11.54 -0.48
C ALA A 48 -6.22 -12.14 0.58
N ALA A 49 -5.01 -12.55 0.18
CA ALA A 49 -4.02 -13.08 1.12
C ALA A 49 -3.57 -12.03 2.16
N THR A 50 -3.60 -10.73 1.84
CA THR A 50 -3.25 -9.68 2.82
C THR A 50 -4.19 -9.65 4.02
N ALA A 51 -5.44 -10.11 3.87
CA ALA A 51 -6.43 -10.14 4.96
C ALA A 51 -5.95 -10.96 6.17
N PHE A 52 -5.23 -12.06 5.94
CA PHE A 52 -4.64 -12.86 7.01
C PHE A 52 -3.56 -12.09 7.78
N GLY A 53 -2.75 -11.30 7.06
CA GLY A 53 -1.78 -10.41 7.68
C GLY A 53 -2.45 -9.31 8.50
N TRP A 54 -3.49 -8.68 7.97
CA TRP A 54 -4.24 -7.65 8.68
C TRP A 54 -4.84 -8.16 9.99
N PHE A 55 -5.40 -9.37 9.99
CA PHE A 55 -5.88 -10.01 11.22
C PHE A 55 -4.80 -10.09 12.29
N PHE A 56 -3.58 -10.51 11.93
CA PHE A 56 -2.46 -10.58 12.86
C PHE A 56 -2.06 -9.20 13.39
N VAL A 57 -1.96 -8.19 12.53
CA VAL A 57 -1.50 -6.86 12.97
C VAL A 57 -2.56 -6.16 13.81
N MET A 58 -3.83 -6.20 13.41
CA MET A 58 -4.94 -5.57 14.14
C MET A 58 -5.18 -6.20 15.51
N LYS A 59 -4.76 -7.45 15.73
CA LYS A 59 -4.76 -8.07 17.06
C LYS A 59 -3.75 -7.44 18.03
N ASN A 60 -2.68 -6.82 17.52
CA ASN A 60 -1.54 -6.37 18.32
C ASN A 60 -1.40 -4.84 18.41
N ILE A 61 -1.99 -4.06 17.49
CA ILE A 61 -1.89 -2.60 17.45
C ILE A 61 -3.27 -1.97 17.22
N LYS A 62 -3.50 -0.79 17.81
CA LYS A 62 -4.69 0.03 17.54
C LYS A 62 -4.80 0.36 16.04
N LEU A 63 -5.99 0.19 15.49
CA LEU A 63 -6.29 0.49 14.09
C LEU A 63 -5.89 1.92 13.67
N SER A 64 -6.01 2.89 14.59
CA SER A 64 -5.65 4.29 14.37
C SER A 64 -4.15 4.51 14.12
N THR A 65 -3.29 3.75 14.79
CA THR A 65 -1.84 3.82 14.56
C THR A 65 -1.50 3.11 13.25
N LEU A 66 -2.08 1.93 13.05
CA LEU A 66 -1.89 1.11 11.85
C LEU A 66 -2.28 1.84 10.55
N SER A 67 -3.41 2.53 10.55
CA SER A 67 -3.97 3.16 9.34
C SER A 67 -3.04 4.20 8.74
N VAL A 68 -2.30 4.93 9.57
CA VAL A 68 -1.36 5.97 9.14
C VAL A 68 -0.16 5.35 8.41
N PHE A 69 0.49 4.38 9.05
CA PHE A 69 1.65 3.69 8.45
C PHE A 69 1.26 2.98 7.17
N TYR A 70 0.09 2.32 7.17
CA TYR A 70 -0.45 1.68 5.99
C TYR A 70 -0.73 2.68 4.86
N ALA A 71 -1.49 3.74 5.14
CA ALA A 71 -1.90 4.71 4.13
C ALA A 71 -0.69 5.35 3.45
N VAL A 72 0.29 5.82 4.23
CA VAL A 72 1.44 6.50 3.63
C VAL A 72 2.38 5.53 2.91
N SER A 73 2.60 4.32 3.45
CA SER A 73 3.38 3.29 2.73
C SER A 73 2.72 2.94 1.40
N THR A 74 1.39 2.79 1.39
CA THR A 74 0.61 2.47 0.19
C THR A 74 0.70 3.59 -0.84
N VAL A 75 0.51 4.85 -0.42
CA VAL A 75 0.66 6.02 -1.30
C VAL A 75 2.05 6.07 -1.92
N LEU A 76 3.11 5.91 -1.12
CA LEU A 76 4.49 5.92 -1.62
C LEU A 76 4.74 4.81 -2.63
N PHE A 77 4.37 3.56 -2.30
CA PHE A 77 4.61 2.43 -3.18
C PHE A 77 3.78 2.50 -4.47
N LEU A 78 2.50 2.87 -4.40
CA LEU A 78 1.67 3.09 -5.59
C LEU A 78 2.23 4.20 -6.47
N THR A 79 2.64 5.33 -5.88
CA THR A 79 3.24 6.44 -6.63
C THR A 79 4.50 5.97 -7.36
N LEU A 80 5.39 5.23 -6.68
CA LEU A 80 6.60 4.70 -7.29
C LEU A 80 6.26 3.79 -8.49
N ILE A 81 5.32 2.86 -8.33
CA ILE A 81 4.92 1.96 -9.41
C ILE A 81 4.25 2.73 -10.57
N SER A 82 3.36 3.67 -10.28
CA SER A 82 2.70 4.54 -11.27
C SER A 82 3.71 5.30 -12.12
N VAL A 83 4.73 5.92 -11.49
CA VAL A 83 5.75 6.68 -12.22
C VAL A 83 6.70 5.78 -12.99
N PHE A 84 7.22 4.72 -12.37
CA PHE A 84 8.28 3.90 -12.97
C PHE A 84 7.76 2.88 -13.99
N TYR A 85 6.62 2.23 -13.72
CA TYR A 85 6.08 1.19 -14.58
C TYR A 85 5.02 1.72 -15.54
N PHE A 86 3.99 2.39 -15.01
CA PHE A 86 2.89 2.90 -15.82
C PHE A 86 3.25 4.19 -16.55
N LYS A 87 4.37 4.83 -16.20
CA LYS A 87 4.83 6.11 -16.74
C LYS A 87 3.77 7.20 -16.65
N GLU A 88 2.95 7.13 -15.61
CA GLU A 88 1.92 8.12 -15.30
C GLU A 88 2.63 9.38 -14.76
N PRO A 89 2.49 10.55 -15.42
CA PRO A 89 3.17 11.77 -14.99
C PRO A 89 2.56 12.29 -13.69
N LEU A 90 3.40 12.71 -12.74
CA LEU A 90 2.94 13.33 -11.51
C LEU A 90 2.63 14.81 -11.72
N ASN A 91 1.45 15.22 -11.26
CA ASN A 91 1.06 16.61 -11.15
C ASN A 91 1.71 17.27 -9.91
N ILE A 92 1.90 18.59 -9.94
CA ILE A 92 2.48 19.36 -8.83
C ILE A 92 1.68 19.19 -7.53
N TYR A 93 0.35 19.04 -7.62
CA TYR A 93 -0.52 18.79 -6.48
C TYR A 93 -0.30 17.40 -5.85
N GLU A 94 0.01 16.38 -6.67
CA GLU A 94 0.31 15.03 -6.20
C GLU A 94 1.65 15.01 -5.46
N ILE A 95 2.65 15.73 -5.99
CA ILE A 95 3.96 15.90 -5.32
C ILE A 95 3.79 16.57 -3.96
N ILE A 96 3.00 17.65 -3.88
CA ILE A 96 2.68 18.31 -2.60
C ILE A 96 1.98 17.33 -1.64
N GLY A 97 1.01 16.56 -2.15
CA GLY A 97 0.31 15.53 -1.38
C GLY A 97 1.26 14.47 -0.80
N ILE A 98 2.23 14.00 -1.58
CA ILE A 98 3.24 13.02 -1.13
C ILE A 98 4.13 13.62 -0.04
N ILE A 99 4.57 14.88 -0.18
CA ILE A 99 5.36 15.57 0.85
C ILE A 99 4.58 15.69 2.16
N LEU A 100 3.29 16.05 2.09
CA LEU A 100 2.42 16.12 3.26
C LEU A 100 2.19 14.74 3.88
N ALA A 101 2.04 13.69 3.07
CA ALA A 101 1.90 12.31 3.55
C ALA A 101 3.16 11.85 4.32
N ILE A 102 4.36 12.11 3.79
CA ILE A 102 5.63 11.83 4.48
C ILE A 102 5.70 12.63 5.79
N THR A 103 5.31 13.90 5.78
CA THR A 103 5.30 14.76 6.97
C THR A 103 4.37 14.19 8.06
N SER A 104 3.21 13.64 7.66
CA SER A 104 2.28 12.96 8.57
C SER A 104 2.91 11.76 9.26
N ILE A 105 3.68 10.92 8.55
CA ILE A 105 4.46 9.81 9.18
C ILE A 105 5.38 10.38 10.25
N VAL A 106 6.15 11.43 9.94
CA VAL A 106 7.17 11.95 10.87
C VAL A 106 6.53 12.47 12.15
N LEU A 107 5.40 13.17 12.05
CA LEU A 107 4.68 13.68 13.21
C LEU A 107 4.10 12.54 14.05
N LEU A 108 3.46 11.57 13.42
CA LEU A 108 2.78 10.48 14.12
C LEU A 108 3.77 9.42 14.64
N GLY A 109 4.87 9.20 13.94
CA GLY A 109 5.97 8.34 14.40
C GLY A 109 6.74 8.91 15.59
N LYS A 110 6.66 10.22 15.84
CA LYS A 110 7.15 10.84 17.10
C LYS A 110 6.14 10.74 18.24
N LEU A 111 4.86 10.57 17.94
CA LEU A 111 3.75 10.49 18.91
C LEU A 111 3.40 9.04 19.31
N ALA A 112 3.89 8.05 18.55
CA ALA A 112 3.71 6.62 18.78
C ALA A 112 4.88 6.02 19.58
#